data_AF-A0A7S0X2F7-F1
#
_entry.id   AF-A0A7S0X2F7-F1
#
_cell.length_a   1.000
_cell.length_b   1.000
_cell.length_c   1.000
_cell.angle_alpha   90.00
_cell.angle_beta   90.00
_cell.angle_gamma   90.00
#
_symmetry.space_group_name_H-M   'P 1'
#
loop_
_entity.id
_entity.type
_entity.pdbx_description
1 polymer ?
#
loop_
_entity_poly.entity_id
_entity_poly.type
_entity_poly.pdbx_seq_one_letter_code
_entity_poly.pdbx_strand_id
1 'polypeptide(L)'
;ACECMRQTLDLDETPQHELIYTVANDSDARTQWRGSDGVLRSVSPPPNSLLLFRADAAWHRVVAAQTGERVIVKALYAADFTKTDAFAETMAAAPWWGGGED
;
A
#
# COMPACT_ATOMS: atom_id res chain seq x y z
N ALA A 1 -8.94 0.72 22.62
CA ALA A 1 -9.34 0.27 21.29
C ALA A 1 -8.12 0.41 20.38
N CYS A 2 -7.63 -0.67 19.78
CA CYS A 2 -6.41 -0.65 18.98
C CYS A 2 -6.73 -0.01 17.63
N GLU A 3 -6.20 1.17 17.35
CA GLU A 3 -6.28 1.89 16.06
C GLU A 3 -5.57 1.07 14.98
N CYS A 4 -6.20 0.02 14.49
CA CYS A 4 -5.74 -0.72 13.33
C CYS A 4 -5.99 0.12 12.09
N MET A 5 -5.01 0.99 11.80
CA MET A 5 -4.67 1.57 10.50
C MET A 5 -5.88 1.96 9.66
N ARG A 6 -6.32 3.23 9.73
CA ARG A 6 -6.78 3.87 8.49
C ARG A 6 -5.58 3.91 7.54
N GLN A 7 -5.81 3.85 6.25
CA GLN A 7 -4.86 4.39 5.29
C GLN A 7 -5.00 5.92 5.51
N THR A 8 -4.29 6.46 6.50
CA THR A 8 -4.75 7.69 7.18
C THR A 8 -4.43 8.97 6.40
N LEU A 9 -3.60 8.91 5.36
CA LEU A 9 -3.20 10.09 4.60
C LEU A 9 -3.37 9.83 3.11
N ASP A 10 -4.28 10.57 2.50
CA ASP A 10 -4.36 10.71 1.05
C ASP A 10 -3.20 11.60 0.61
N LEU A 11 -2.24 11.03 -0.12
CA LEU A 11 -1.03 11.72 -0.58
C LEU A 11 -1.21 12.36 -1.97
N ASP A 12 -2.26 11.97 -2.67
CA ASP A 12 -2.64 12.44 -3.99
C ASP A 12 -4.07 12.97 -3.93
N GLU A 13 -4.35 14.07 -4.62
CA GLU A 13 -5.71 14.64 -4.69
C GLU A 13 -6.68 13.69 -5.42
N THR A 14 -6.18 13.02 -6.46
CA THR A 14 -6.93 11.99 -7.18
C THR A 14 -6.50 10.60 -6.69
N PRO A 15 -7.46 9.74 -6.24
CA PRO A 15 -7.14 8.40 -5.76
C PRO A 15 -6.39 7.56 -6.80
N GLN A 16 -5.19 7.12 -6.43
CA GLN A 16 -4.38 6.23 -7.24
C GLN A 16 -4.91 4.79 -7.25
N HIS A 17 -4.52 4.06 -8.29
CA HIS A 17 -4.64 2.62 -8.34
C HIS A 17 -3.31 1.99 -7.90
N GLU A 18 -3.37 1.12 -6.89
CA GLU A 18 -2.22 0.42 -6.36
C GLU A 18 -2.20 -1.02 -6.88
N LEU A 19 -1.13 -1.36 -7.59
CA LEU A 19 -0.90 -2.68 -8.16
C LEU A 19 0.16 -3.39 -7.32
N ILE A 20 -0.17 -4.58 -6.83
CA ILE A 20 0.75 -5.43 -6.08
C ILE A 20 0.88 -6.74 -6.85
N TYR A 21 1.93 -6.82 -7.67
CA TYR A 21 2.26 -8.03 -8.41
C TYR A 21 3.19 -8.93 -7.59
N THR A 22 2.84 -10.19 -7.44
CA THR A 22 3.64 -11.17 -6.71
C THR A 22 4.51 -11.94 -7.69
N VAL A 23 5.82 -11.71 -7.62
CA VAL A 23 6.82 -12.38 -8.47
C VAL A 23 7.09 -13.79 -7.95
N ALA A 24 7.36 -13.90 -6.66
CA ALA A 24 7.62 -15.15 -5.96
C ALA A 24 7.05 -15.07 -4.54
N ASN A 25 6.62 -16.22 -4.00
CA ASN A 25 6.14 -16.32 -2.64
C ASN A 25 6.31 -17.76 -2.14
N ASP A 26 7.33 -17.99 -1.32
CA ASP A 26 7.52 -19.22 -0.55
C ASP A 26 7.29 -18.99 0.96
N SER A 27 6.80 -17.79 1.31
CA SER A 27 6.55 -17.35 2.68
C SER A 27 5.14 -17.66 3.20
N ASP A 28 4.96 -17.41 4.49
CA ASP A 28 3.64 -17.33 5.12
C ASP A 28 3.01 -15.91 5.07
N ALA A 29 3.59 -14.97 4.31
CA ALA A 29 3.04 -13.63 4.15
C ALA A 29 1.62 -13.65 3.57
N ARG A 30 0.79 -12.72 4.06
CA ARG A 30 -0.60 -12.56 3.61
C ARG A 30 -0.85 -11.11 3.23
N THR A 31 -1.66 -10.88 2.21
CA THR A 31 -2.30 -9.56 2.04
C THR A 31 -3.66 -9.60 2.72
N GLN A 32 -3.97 -8.58 3.51
CA GLN A 32 -5.28 -8.38 4.15
C GLN A 32 -5.91 -7.09 3.64
N TRP A 33 -7.24 -7.08 3.51
CA TRP A 33 -7.98 -5.88 3.15
C TRP A 33 -9.39 -5.89 3.72
N ARG A 34 -9.96 -4.69 3.90
CA ARG A 34 -11.34 -4.48 4.30
C ARG A 34 -11.96 -3.47 3.33
N GLY A 35 -12.94 -3.91 2.56
CA GLY A 35 -13.69 -3.07 1.63
C GLY A 35 -14.92 -2.43 2.29
N SER A 36 -15.82 -1.89 1.46
CA SER A 36 -17.04 -1.18 1.89
C SER A 36 -18.03 -2.04 2.69
N ASP A 37 -18.00 -3.36 2.52
CA ASP A 37 -18.83 -4.30 3.29
C ASP A 37 -18.31 -4.57 4.71
N GLY A 38 -17.15 -4.00 5.06
CA GLY A 38 -16.54 -4.15 6.37
C GLY A 38 -15.96 -5.52 6.65
N VAL A 39 -15.98 -6.47 5.70
CA VAL A 39 -15.47 -7.83 5.91
C VAL A 39 -13.95 -7.85 5.70
N LEU A 40 -13.22 -8.31 6.73
CA LEU A 40 -11.78 -8.53 6.62
C LEU A 40 -11.50 -9.77 5.78
N ARG A 41 -10.79 -9.58 4.68
CA ARG A 41 -10.35 -10.64 3.78
C ARG A 41 -8.85 -10.83 3.88
N SER A 42 -8.38 -12.02 3.53
CA SER A 42 -6.97 -12.38 3.55
C SER A 42 -6.65 -13.39 2.47
N VAL A 43 -5.50 -13.25 1.82
CA VAL A 43 -5.00 -14.21 0.83
C VAL A 43 -3.48 -14.36 0.98
N SER A 44 -2.97 -15.57 0.73
CA SER A 44 -1.54 -15.77 0.43
C SER A 44 -1.39 -15.69 -1.09
N PRO A 45 -0.80 -14.62 -1.66
CA PRO A 45 -0.76 -14.43 -3.10
C PRO A 45 0.21 -15.43 -3.74
N PRO A 46 -0.21 -16.26 -4.72
CA PRO A 46 0.71 -17.13 -5.41
C PRO A 46 1.65 -16.33 -6.32
N PRO A 47 2.79 -16.91 -6.76
CA PRO A 47 3.59 -16.35 -7.85
C PRO A 47 2.73 -16.07 -9.10
N ASN A 48 3.11 -15.05 -9.87
CA ASN A 48 2.39 -14.60 -11.06
C ASN A 48 0.92 -14.21 -10.79
N SER A 49 0.67 -13.55 -9.66
CA SER A 49 -0.66 -13.01 -9.32
C SER A 49 -0.62 -11.51 -9.05
N LEU A 50 -1.75 -10.84 -9.29
CA LEU A 50 -1.91 -9.40 -9.10
C LEU A 50 -3.06 -9.12 -8.13
N LEU A 51 -2.82 -8.24 -7.16
CA LEU A 51 -3.88 -7.55 -6.43
C LEU A 51 -3.93 -6.09 -6.88
N LEU A 52 -5.14 -5.58 -7.11
CA LEU A 52 -5.40 -4.20 -7.50
C LEU A 52 -6.31 -3.56 -6.46
N PHE A 53 -5.87 -2.43 -5.92
CA PHE A 53 -6.65 -1.61 -5.00
C PHE A 53 -6.80 -0.19 -5.55
N ARG A 54 -7.92 0.45 -5.24
CA ARG A 54 -8.05 1.91 -5.38
C ARG A 54 -7.86 2.51 -3.98
N ALA A 55 -6.99 3.51 -3.84
CA ALA A 55 -6.48 3.98 -2.55
C ALA A 55 -7.58 4.44 -1.57
N ASP A 56 -8.70 4.95 -2.07
CA ASP A 56 -9.87 5.40 -1.28
C ASP A 56 -10.91 4.30 -1.02
N ALA A 57 -10.80 3.14 -1.66
CA ALA A 57 -11.87 2.13 -1.71
C ALA A 57 -11.69 0.99 -0.70
N ALA A 58 -10.46 0.70 -0.30
CA ALA A 58 -10.17 -0.39 0.62
C ALA A 58 -8.90 -0.13 1.42
N TRP A 59 -9.04 -0.17 2.75
CA TRP A 59 -7.87 -0.33 3.60
C TRP A 59 -7.24 -1.69 3.31
N HIS A 60 -5.92 -1.72 3.14
CA HIS A 60 -5.19 -2.95 2.92
C HIS A 60 -3.79 -2.90 3.57
N ARG A 61 -3.25 -4.08 3.87
CA ARG A 61 -1.90 -4.24 4.42
C ARG A 61 -1.26 -5.55 3.97
N VAL A 62 0.06 -5.58 3.97
CA VAL A 62 0.84 -6.81 4.00
C VAL A 62 1.03 -7.22 5.45
N VAL A 63 0.63 -8.45 5.79
CA VAL A 63 1.00 -9.10 7.05
C VAL A 63 2.40 -9.66 6.86
N ALA A 64 3.34 -9.22 7.70
CA ALA A 64 4.74 -9.62 7.62
C ALA A 64 4.90 -11.14 7.71
N ALA A 65 5.72 -11.70 6.82
CA ALA A 65 6.14 -13.10 6.91
C ALA A 65 6.85 -13.35 8.25
N GLN A 66 6.59 -14.52 8.84
CA GLN A 66 7.42 -15.07 9.92
C GLN A 66 8.42 -16.08 9.37
N THR A 67 8.17 -16.64 8.18
CA THR A 67 9.01 -17.63 7.51
C THR A 67 9.01 -17.42 5.99
N GLY A 68 10.10 -17.79 5.32
CA GLY A 68 10.26 -17.64 3.86
C GLY A 68 10.34 -16.20 3.39
N GLU A 69 10.24 -15.99 2.09
CA GLU A 69 10.32 -14.70 1.42
C GLU A 69 9.17 -14.49 0.42
N ARG A 70 8.67 -13.24 0.35
CA ARG A 70 7.74 -12.82 -0.69
C ARG A 70 8.31 -11.63 -1.43
N VAL A 71 8.49 -11.81 -2.73
CA VAL A 71 8.97 -10.76 -3.64
C VAL A 71 7.78 -10.18 -4.39
N ILE A 72 7.61 -8.86 -4.27
CA ILE A 72 6.57 -8.11 -4.97
C ILE A 72 7.16 -7.01 -5.82
N VAL A 73 6.46 -6.70 -6.91
CA VAL A 73 6.59 -5.41 -7.61
C VAL A 73 5.35 -4.61 -7.25
N LYS A 74 5.55 -3.43 -6.66
CA LYS A 74 4.47 -2.47 -6.41
C LYS A 74 4.55 -1.36 -7.45
N ALA A 75 3.43 -1.10 -8.12
CA ALA A 75 3.28 0.03 -9.03
C ALA A 75 2.07 0.85 -8.61
N LEU A 76 2.15 2.16 -8.88
CA LEU A 76 1.09 3.12 -8.62
C LEU A 76 0.70 3.73 -9.95
N TYR A 77 -0.58 3.68 -10.29
CA TYR A 77 -1.12 4.44 -11.41
C TYR A 77 -1.92 5.61 -10.85
N ALA A 78 -1.40 6.82 -11.08
CA ALA A 78 -2.07 8.07 -10.77
C ALA A 78 -2.51 8.72 -12.08
N ALA A 79 -3.75 9.21 -12.13
CA ALA A 79 -4.30 9.87 -13.32
C ALA A 79 -3.68 11.25 -13.56
N ASP A 80 -3.24 11.88 -12.46
CA ASP A 80 -2.46 13.11 -12.43
C ASP A 80 -1.40 13.01 -11.31
N PHE A 81 -0.55 14.03 -11.18
CA PHE A 81 0.52 14.06 -10.17
C PHE A 81 0.28 15.11 -9.08
N THR A 82 -0.96 15.53 -8.89
CA THR A 82 -1.30 16.56 -7.89
C THR A 82 -1.19 15.97 -6.49
N LYS A 83 -0.28 16.52 -5.69
CA LYS A 83 0.01 16.07 -4.33
C LYS A 83 -0.73 16.91 -3.31
N THR A 84 -1.15 16.27 -2.21
CA THR A 84 -1.77 16.95 -1.07
C THR A 84 -0.71 17.58 -0.15
N ASP A 85 -1.11 18.46 0.76
CA ASP A 85 -0.22 18.99 1.81
C ASP A 85 0.36 17.87 2.69
N ALA A 86 -0.44 16.82 2.92
CA ALA A 86 -0.02 15.61 3.63
C ALA A 86 1.17 14.91 2.97
N PHE A 87 1.28 14.95 1.64
CA PHE A 87 2.47 14.47 0.95
C PHE A 87 3.69 15.33 1.28
N ALA A 88 3.57 16.66 1.22
CA ALA A 88 4.68 17.56 1.54
C ALA A 88 5.16 17.37 2.98
N GLU A 89 4.24 17.26 3.95
CA GLU A 89 4.55 16.98 5.35
C GLU A 89 5.23 15.62 5.53
N THR A 90 4.73 14.58 4.86
CA THR A 90 5.31 13.23 4.89
C THR A 90 6.75 13.23 4.35
N MET A 91 6.99 13.93 3.24
CA MET A 91 8.32 14.03 2.65
C MET A 91 9.26 14.86 3.53
N ALA A 92 8.81 15.97 4.10
CA ALA A 92 9.62 16.79 5.00
C ALA A 92 10.03 16.05 6.29
N ALA A 93 9.16 15.18 6.81
CA ALA A 93 9.44 14.37 7.99
C ALA A 93 10.25 13.09 7.68
N ALA A 94 10.46 12.74 6.41
CA ALA A 94 11.12 11.51 6.05
C ALA A 94 12.62 11.58 6.40
N PRO A 95 13.16 10.64 7.21
CA PRO A 95 14.55 10.70 7.69
C PRO A 95 15.60 10.53 6.57
N TRP A 96 15.15 10.13 5.38
CA TRP A 96 15.96 9.96 4.18
C TRP A 96 15.77 11.10 3.17
N TRP A 97 14.85 12.03 3.42
CA TRP A 97 14.61 13.18 2.57
C TRP A 97 15.48 14.35 3.02
N GLY A 98 16.61 14.55 2.33
CA GLY A 98 17.63 15.53 2.67
C GLY A 98 17.35 16.97 2.22
N GLY A 99 16.08 17.36 1.97
CA GLY A 99 15.72 18.71 1.54
C GLY A 99 16.25 19.06 0.14
N GLY A 100 15.36 19.11 -0.86
CA GLY A 100 15.71 19.70 -2.14
C GLY A 100 15.80 21.22 -2.03
N GLU A 101 16.98 21.75 -1.75
CA GLU A 101 17.44 23.07 -2.20
C GLU A 101 18.81 22.87 -2.89
N ASP A 102 18.77 22.89 -4.23
CA ASP A 102 19.82 23.41 -5.12
C ASP A 102 19.13 24.38 -6.10
#